data_AF-A0A2X2KTG8-F1
#
_entry.id   AF-A0A2X2KTG8-F1
#
_cell.length_a   1.000
_cell.length_b   1.000
_cell.length_c   1.000
_cell.angle_alpha   90.00
_cell.angle_beta   90.00
_cell.angle_gamma   90.00
#
_symmetry.space_group_name_H-M   'P 1'
#
loop_
_entity.id
_entity.type
_entity.pdbx_description
1 polymer ?
#
loop_
_entity_poly.entity_id
_entity_poly.type
_entity_poly.pdbx_seq_one_letter_code
_entity_poly.pdbx_strand_id
1 'polypeptide(L)'
;MQFGKSSEKLRAKTERRIQEAQERISALQEEMAETLGEQYDPVLPSSLRQSSARKPLPASLPRAPRVIRPEEECCPACGGELSPLGCDVSEQLELISSAFKVIEKQRPKLACRRCDHIVQAPVPSKPIARSYAGAGLLAHVVTGKYADHLPLYRQSDLLFHAAI
;
A
#
# COMPACT_ATOMS: atom_id res chain seq x y z
N MET A 1 -36.24 41.66 -17.91
CA MET A 1 -35.40 40.74 -17.12
C MET A 1 -35.35 41.23 -15.67
N GLN A 2 -36.31 40.84 -14.82
CA GLN A 2 -36.28 41.16 -13.38
C GLN A 2 -35.61 40.00 -12.64
N PHE A 3 -34.35 40.19 -12.20
CA PHE A 3 -33.76 39.31 -11.19
C PHE A 3 -34.38 39.70 -9.84
N GLY A 4 -35.11 38.78 -9.21
CA GLY A 4 -35.79 39.01 -7.92
C GLY A 4 -34.92 38.67 -6.71
N LYS A 5 -35.29 39.22 -5.54
CA LYS A 5 -34.66 39.03 -4.21
C LYS A 5 -34.40 37.55 -3.81
N SER A 6 -35.13 36.60 -4.42
CA SER A 6 -34.90 35.16 -4.24
C SER A 6 -33.54 34.69 -4.78
N SER A 7 -33.00 35.34 -5.82
CA SER A 7 -31.69 35.00 -6.38
C SER A 7 -30.54 35.38 -5.45
N GLU A 8 -30.68 36.46 -4.69
CA GLU A 8 -29.66 36.90 -3.72
C GLU A 8 -29.63 36.00 -2.49
N LYS A 9 -30.80 35.58 -1.99
CA LYS A 9 -30.89 34.62 -0.88
C LYS A 9 -30.30 33.25 -1.24
N LEU A 10 -30.45 32.81 -2.49
CA LEU A 10 -29.86 31.56 -2.96
C LEU A 10 -28.34 31.65 -3.05
N ARG A 11 -27.79 32.78 -3.54
CA ARG A 11 -26.34 33.02 -3.57
C ARG A 11 -25.73 33.03 -2.17
N ALA A 12 -26.33 33.78 -1.25
CA ALA A 12 -25.88 33.83 0.15
C ALA A 12 -25.90 32.44 0.82
N LYS A 13 -26.89 31.60 0.50
CA LYS A 13 -26.95 30.21 1.00
C LYS A 13 -25.85 29.34 0.38
N THR A 14 -25.55 29.51 -0.89
CA THR A 14 -24.46 28.79 -1.56
C THR A 14 -23.09 29.22 -1.03
N GLU A 15 -22.88 30.51 -0.80
CA GLU A 15 -21.65 31.06 -0.20
C GLU A 15 -21.41 30.49 1.19
N ARG A 16 -22.43 30.43 2.05
CA ARG A 16 -22.33 29.79 3.37
C ARG A 16 -21.93 28.32 3.27
N ARG A 17 -22.53 27.56 2.35
CA ARG A 17 -22.19 26.15 2.14
C ARG A 17 -20.75 25.97 1.64
N ILE A 18 -20.27 26.88 0.80
CA ILE A 18 -18.88 26.87 0.34
C ILE A 18 -17.95 27.13 1.51
N GLN A 19 -18.26 28.12 2.36
CA GLN A 19 -17.46 28.43 3.54
C GLN A 19 -17.42 27.26 4.53
N GLU A 20 -18.58 26.67 4.85
CA GLU A 20 -18.68 25.47 5.69
C GLU A 20 -17.87 24.29 5.12
N ALA A 21 -17.90 24.10 3.78
CA ALA A 21 -17.12 23.06 3.12
C ALA A 21 -15.61 23.35 3.17
N GLN A 22 -15.19 24.61 3.03
CA GLN A 22 -13.79 25.03 3.13
C GLN A 22 -13.24 24.80 4.54
N GLU A 23 -13.99 25.18 5.58
CA GLU A 23 -13.63 24.93 6.99
C GLU A 23 -13.50 23.44 7.30
N ARG A 24 -14.39 22.61 6.72
CA ARG A 24 -14.30 21.16 6.87
C ARG A 24 -13.08 20.57 6.17
N ILE A 25 -12.72 21.10 5.00
CA ILE A 25 -11.51 20.66 4.28
C ILE A 25 -10.26 21.03 5.07
N SER A 26 -10.17 22.26 5.63
CA SER A 26 -9.00 22.67 6.42
C SER A 26 -8.83 21.83 7.68
N ALA A 27 -9.91 21.53 8.41
CA ALA A 27 -9.85 20.66 9.58
C ALA A 27 -9.34 19.25 9.24
N LEU A 28 -9.82 18.66 8.13
CA LEU A 28 -9.33 17.36 7.66
C LEU A 28 -7.86 17.42 7.22
N GLN A 29 -7.41 18.55 6.66
CA GLN A 29 -6.00 18.74 6.29
C GLN A 29 -5.09 18.81 7.52
N GLU A 30 -5.53 19.47 8.59
CA GLU A 30 -4.82 19.52 9.88
C GLU A 30 -4.74 18.13 10.52
N GLU A 31 -5.86 17.39 10.60
CA GLU A 31 -5.86 15.99 11.06
C GLU A 31 -4.94 15.09 10.22
N MET A 32 -4.90 15.31 8.89
CA MET A 32 -3.98 14.59 8.00
C MET A 32 -2.51 14.93 8.28
N ALA A 33 -2.19 16.19 8.56
CA ALA A 33 -0.82 16.62 8.90
C ALA A 33 -0.34 15.98 10.21
N GLU A 34 -1.20 15.94 11.23
CA GLU A 34 -0.92 15.28 12.50
C GLU A 34 -0.73 13.76 12.37
N THR A 35 -1.52 13.11 11.51
CA THR A 35 -1.49 11.64 11.35
C THR A 35 -0.41 11.10 10.42
N LEU A 36 0.13 11.94 9.52
CA LEU A 36 1.12 11.54 8.51
C LEU A 36 2.52 12.10 8.75
N GLY A 37 2.67 13.10 9.64
CA GLY A 37 3.93 13.82 9.83
C GLY A 37 4.24 14.73 8.64
N GLU A 38 4.57 15.99 8.92
CA GLU A 38 4.93 16.97 7.89
C GLU A 38 6.25 16.59 7.20
N GLN A 39 6.19 16.13 5.94
CA GLN A 39 7.26 16.38 4.97
C GLN A 39 6.65 16.61 3.58
N TYR A 40 5.91 17.71 3.42
CA TYR A 40 5.68 18.27 2.10
C TYR A 40 6.68 19.40 1.86
N ASP A 41 7.83 19.05 1.28
CA ASP A 41 8.85 20.00 0.88
C ASP A 41 8.75 20.23 -0.64
N PRO A 42 8.19 21.36 -1.10
CA PRO A 42 7.85 21.56 -2.52
C PRO A 42 9.08 21.63 -3.44
N VAL A 43 10.27 21.82 -2.88
CA VAL A 43 11.55 21.95 -3.59
C VAL A 43 12.16 20.58 -3.97
N LEU A 44 11.75 19.48 -3.30
CA LEU A 44 12.32 18.17 -3.55
C LEU A 44 11.81 17.57 -4.89
N PRO A 45 12.71 17.09 -5.77
CA PRO A 45 12.35 16.33 -6.97
C PRO A 45 11.38 15.20 -6.64
N SER A 46 10.40 14.91 -7.50
CA SER A 46 9.39 13.86 -7.27
C SER A 46 9.99 12.48 -6.97
N SER A 47 11.23 12.23 -7.35
CA SER A 47 11.99 11.00 -7.07
C SER A 47 12.54 10.93 -5.64
N LEU A 48 12.72 12.06 -4.97
CA LEU A 48 13.20 12.19 -3.59
C LEU A 48 12.09 12.51 -2.60
N ARG A 49 10.88 12.82 -3.09
CA ARG A 49 9.69 12.86 -2.24
C ARG A 49 9.51 11.46 -1.67
N GLN A 50 9.61 11.35 -0.34
CA GLN A 50 9.14 10.16 0.35
C GLN A 50 7.66 10.03 -0.01
N SER A 51 7.34 9.16 -0.98
CA SER A 51 5.97 8.78 -1.22
C SER A 51 5.46 8.29 0.12
N SER A 52 4.47 8.99 0.70
CA SER A 52 3.77 8.62 1.94
C SER A 52 3.96 7.14 2.21
N ALA A 53 4.91 6.83 3.09
CA ALA A 53 5.30 5.45 3.30
C ALA A 53 4.05 4.76 3.84
N ARG A 54 3.53 3.78 3.10
CA ARG A 54 2.34 3.11 3.58
C ARG A 54 2.65 2.50 4.94
N LYS A 55 1.74 2.71 5.89
CA LYS A 55 1.88 2.16 7.23
C LYS A 55 2.11 0.64 7.12
N PRO A 56 3.05 0.08 7.88
CA PRO A 56 3.31 -1.36 7.86
C PRO A 56 2.04 -2.12 8.28
N LEU A 57 1.93 -3.38 7.86
CA LEU A 57 0.81 -4.21 8.27
C LEU A 57 0.88 -4.48 9.78
N PRO A 58 -0.27 -4.54 10.48
CA PRO A 58 -0.30 -4.75 11.92
C PRO A 58 0.55 -5.92 12.41
N ALA A 59 1.24 -5.73 13.53
CA ALA A 59 2.08 -6.77 14.15
C ALA A 59 1.26 -7.98 14.64
N SER A 60 -0.01 -7.77 14.98
CA SER A 60 -0.94 -8.81 15.47
C SER A 60 -1.32 -9.86 14.42
N LEU A 61 -1.20 -9.54 13.14
CA LEU A 61 -1.56 -10.48 12.07
C LEU A 61 -0.52 -11.62 11.97
N PRO A 62 -0.99 -12.87 11.77
CA PRO A 62 -0.09 -14.00 11.65
C PRO A 62 0.79 -13.89 10.40
N ARG A 63 2.10 -14.07 10.59
CA ARG A 63 3.12 -13.99 9.52
C ARG A 63 3.52 -15.39 9.04
N ALA A 64 3.60 -15.56 7.72
CA ALA A 64 4.21 -16.73 7.08
C ALA A 64 5.42 -16.29 6.26
N PRO A 65 6.65 -16.50 6.76
CA PRO A 65 7.84 -16.24 5.98
C PRO A 65 7.95 -17.21 4.80
N ARG A 66 8.31 -16.68 3.64
CA ARG A 66 8.62 -17.43 2.42
C ARG A 66 9.94 -16.95 1.85
N VAL A 67 10.95 -17.80 1.92
CA VAL A 67 12.27 -17.51 1.36
C VAL A 67 12.28 -17.86 -0.12
N ILE A 68 12.63 -16.89 -0.96
CA ILE A 68 12.79 -17.04 -2.41
C ILE A 68 14.28 -16.93 -2.69
N ARG A 69 14.93 -18.08 -2.85
CA ARG A 69 16.37 -18.16 -3.14
C ARG A 69 16.64 -17.90 -4.62
N PRO A 70 17.79 -17.32 -4.98
CA PRO A 70 18.23 -17.28 -6.37
C PRO A 70 18.35 -18.69 -6.95
N GLU A 71 18.19 -18.81 -8.26
CA GLU A 71 18.33 -20.09 -8.97
C GLU A 71 19.80 -20.49 -9.11
N GLU A 72 20.70 -19.51 -9.11
CA GLU A 72 22.13 -19.72 -9.22
C GLU A 72 22.73 -20.18 -7.88
N GLU A 73 23.32 -21.38 -7.87
CA GLU A 73 24.06 -21.91 -6.72
C GLU A 73 25.51 -21.36 -6.66
N CYS A 74 26.03 -20.89 -7.79
CA CYS A 74 27.37 -20.33 -7.92
C CYS A 74 27.35 -18.99 -8.65
N CYS A 75 28.43 -18.22 -8.54
CA CYS A 75 28.51 -16.91 -9.17
C CYS A 75 28.44 -17.02 -10.71
N PRO A 76 27.46 -16.39 -11.37
CA PRO A 76 27.31 -16.49 -12.83
C PRO A 76 28.47 -15.83 -13.60
N ALA A 77 29.20 -14.90 -12.97
CA ALA A 77 30.34 -14.22 -13.60
C ALA A 77 31.66 -15.00 -13.55
N CYS A 78 31.91 -15.81 -12.51
CA CYS A 78 33.24 -16.41 -12.27
C CYS A 78 33.22 -17.83 -11.67
N GLY A 79 32.04 -18.41 -11.42
CA GLY A 79 31.87 -19.73 -10.81
C GLY A 79 32.27 -19.82 -9.33
N GLY A 80 32.56 -18.70 -8.67
CA GLY A 80 32.92 -18.68 -7.25
C GLY A 80 31.75 -18.96 -6.29
N GLU A 81 32.09 -19.27 -5.04
CA GLU A 81 31.11 -19.49 -3.97
C GLU A 81 30.37 -18.19 -3.58
N LEU A 82 29.09 -18.36 -3.28
CA LEU A 82 28.17 -17.30 -2.86
C LEU A 82 28.00 -17.31 -1.34
N SER A 83 28.10 -16.14 -0.71
CA SER A 83 27.84 -15.95 0.72
C SER A 83 26.69 -14.97 0.97
N PRO A 84 25.89 -15.14 2.04
CA PRO A 84 24.80 -14.23 2.35
C PRO A 84 25.31 -12.82 2.67
N LEU A 85 24.74 -11.82 2.01
CA LEU A 85 25.04 -10.39 2.20
C LEU A 85 23.92 -9.67 2.97
N GLY A 86 22.66 -10.03 2.69
CA GLY A 86 21.49 -9.39 3.30
C GLY A 86 20.19 -9.99 2.78
N CYS A 87 19.06 -9.40 3.13
CA CYS A 87 17.75 -9.88 2.69
C CYS A 87 16.81 -8.71 2.41
N ASP A 88 16.17 -8.70 1.24
CA ASP A 88 15.03 -7.82 1.00
C ASP A 88 13.75 -8.52 1.47
N VAL A 89 13.00 -7.88 2.36
CA VAL A 89 11.73 -8.39 2.88
C VAL A 89 10.59 -7.58 2.29
N SER A 90 9.58 -8.25 1.75
CA SER A 90 8.34 -7.59 1.31
C SER A 90 7.12 -8.30 1.88
N GLU A 91 6.21 -7.52 2.45
CA GLU A 91 4.97 -8.03 3.02
C GLU A 91 3.83 -8.02 1.98
N GLN A 92 2.96 -9.03 2.05
CA GLN A 92 1.68 -9.06 1.34
C GLN A 92 0.58 -9.62 2.26
N LEU A 93 -0.58 -8.98 2.28
CA LEU A 93 -1.76 -9.43 2.99
C LEU A 93 -2.58 -10.37 2.09
N GLU A 94 -2.65 -11.64 2.46
CA GLU A 94 -3.46 -12.67 1.81
C GLU A 94 -4.67 -13.03 2.67
N LEU A 95 -5.74 -13.48 2.01
CA LEU A 95 -6.89 -14.10 2.66
C LEU A 95 -6.83 -15.60 2.38
N ILE A 96 -6.51 -16.41 3.40
CA ILE A 96 -6.33 -17.86 3.30
C ILE A 96 -7.28 -18.54 4.27
N SER A 97 -8.17 -19.40 3.77
CA SER A 97 -9.16 -20.10 4.60
C SER A 97 -9.97 -19.14 5.47
N SER A 98 -10.40 -18.01 4.91
CA SER A 98 -11.16 -16.93 5.58
C SER A 98 -10.41 -16.20 6.70
N ALA A 99 -9.09 -16.39 6.83
CA ALA A 99 -8.26 -15.65 7.79
C ALA A 99 -7.22 -14.78 7.07
N PHE A 100 -6.96 -13.60 7.62
CA PHE A 100 -5.90 -12.73 7.14
C PHE A 100 -4.54 -13.29 7.53
N LYS A 101 -3.61 -13.32 6.57
CA LYS A 101 -2.24 -13.73 6.79
C LYS A 101 -1.28 -12.80 6.07
N VAL A 102 -0.21 -12.40 6.75
CA VAL A 102 0.88 -11.66 6.14
C VAL A 102 1.87 -12.67 5.56
N ILE A 103 2.02 -12.69 4.24
CA ILE A 103 3.07 -13.44 3.56
C ILE A 103 4.30 -12.55 3.47
N GLU A 104 5.34 -12.89 4.23
CA GLU A 104 6.62 -12.19 4.22
C GLU A 104 7.56 -12.85 3.22
N LYS A 105 7.70 -12.25 2.04
CA LYS A 105 8.62 -12.74 1.02
C LYS A 105 10.02 -12.21 1.32
N GLN A 106 10.93 -13.13 1.60
CA GLN A 106 12.33 -12.87 1.89
C GLN A 106 13.17 -13.23 0.67
N ARG A 107 13.89 -12.27 0.10
CA ARG A 107 14.78 -12.46 -1.05
C ARG A 107 16.23 -12.24 -0.59
N PRO A 108 16.95 -13.30 -0.16
CA PRO A 108 18.34 -13.20 0.23
C PRO A 108 19.20 -12.68 -0.92
N LYS A 109 20.05 -11.70 -0.62
CA LYS A 109 21.13 -11.23 -1.48
C LYS A 109 22.35 -12.07 -1.16
N LEU A 110 22.91 -12.72 -2.16
CA LEU A 110 24.15 -13.46 -2.05
C LEU A 110 25.24 -12.69 -2.79
N ALA A 111 26.45 -12.61 -2.23
CA ALA A 111 27.60 -12.00 -2.85
C ALA A 111 28.70 -13.03 -3.09
N CYS A 112 29.33 -12.98 -4.26
CA CYS A 112 30.47 -13.82 -4.58
C CYS A 112 31.71 -13.38 -3.81
N ARG A 113 32.39 -14.32 -3.14
CA ARG A 113 33.62 -14.03 -2.38
C ARG A 113 34.85 -13.69 -3.23
N ARG A 114 34.80 -13.89 -4.55
CA ARG A 114 35.93 -13.70 -5.46
C ARG A 114 35.88 -12.40 -6.27
N CYS A 115 34.68 -11.97 -6.64
CA CYS A 115 34.49 -10.85 -7.56
C CYS A 115 33.37 -9.88 -7.13
N ASP A 116 32.84 -10.06 -5.92
CA ASP A 116 31.80 -9.23 -5.31
C ASP A 116 30.49 -9.11 -6.11
N HIS A 117 30.28 -9.98 -7.10
CA HIS A 117 29.04 -10.03 -7.86
C HIS A 117 27.87 -10.45 -6.96
N ILE A 118 26.77 -9.68 -7.01
CA ILE A 118 25.59 -9.91 -6.17
C ILE A 118 24.52 -10.65 -6.99
N VAL A 119 24.08 -11.77 -6.45
CA VAL A 119 23.01 -12.61 -6.97
C VAL A 119 21.81 -12.52 -6.04
N GLN A 120 20.63 -12.31 -6.61
CA GLN A 120 19.37 -12.26 -5.87
C GLN A 120 18.24 -12.77 -6.77
N ALA A 121 17.33 -13.57 -6.22
CA ALA A 121 16.12 -13.99 -6.94
C ALA A 121 15.35 -12.78 -7.47
N PRO A 122 14.74 -12.80 -8.66
CA PRO A 122 13.97 -11.67 -9.19
C PRO A 122 12.80 -11.28 -8.28
N VAL A 123 12.31 -10.04 -8.40
CA VAL A 123 11.12 -9.59 -7.66
C VAL A 123 9.89 -10.33 -8.20
N PRO A 124 9.14 -11.07 -7.35
CA PRO A 124 7.93 -11.75 -7.79
C PRO A 124 6.90 -10.74 -8.30
N SER A 125 6.21 -11.09 -9.38
CA SER A 125 5.09 -10.29 -9.86
C SER A 125 4.00 -10.17 -8.79
N LYS A 126 3.38 -8.99 -8.74
CA LYS A 126 2.22 -8.71 -7.89
C LYS A 126 1.05 -8.31 -8.78
N PRO A 127 -0.20 -8.68 -8.44
CA PRO A 127 -1.37 -8.27 -9.22
C PRO A 127 -1.50 -6.76 -9.36
N ILE A 128 -1.17 -6.02 -8.29
CA ILE A 128 -1.13 -4.56 -8.29
C ILE A 128 0.25 -4.13 -7.80
N ALA A 129 0.94 -3.33 -8.62
CA ALA A 129 2.28 -2.82 -8.30
C ALA A 129 2.26 -2.02 -6.99
N ARG A 130 3.31 -2.23 -6.18
CA ARG A 130 3.49 -1.64 -4.84
C ARG A 130 2.41 -2.01 -3.81
N SER A 131 1.29 -2.66 -4.14
CA SER A 131 0.21 -3.00 -3.21
C SER A 131 0.65 -4.00 -2.13
N TYR A 132 0.04 -3.90 -0.94
CA TYR A 132 0.08 -4.96 0.06
C TYR A 132 -0.93 -6.07 -0.24
N ALA A 133 -2.00 -5.79 -0.98
CA ALA A 133 -3.03 -6.78 -1.26
C ALA A 133 -2.46 -7.95 -2.09
N GLY A 134 -2.56 -9.14 -1.53
CA GLY A 134 -2.27 -10.40 -2.18
C GLY A 134 -3.37 -10.81 -3.16
N ALA A 135 -3.13 -11.89 -3.90
CA ALA A 135 -4.04 -12.33 -4.95
C ALA A 135 -5.37 -12.86 -4.36
N GLY A 136 -5.32 -13.57 -3.24
CA GLY A 136 -6.51 -14.11 -2.57
C GLY A 136 -7.41 -13.02 -2.01
N LEU A 137 -6.83 -11.97 -1.42
CA LEU A 137 -7.60 -10.82 -0.95
C LEU A 137 -8.28 -10.08 -2.11
N LEU A 138 -7.54 -9.82 -3.20
CA LEU A 138 -8.10 -9.16 -4.37
C LEU A 138 -9.20 -10.00 -5.03
N ALA A 139 -9.00 -11.32 -5.13
CA ALA A 139 -10.02 -12.23 -5.63
C ALA A 139 -11.31 -12.16 -4.79
N HIS A 140 -11.20 -12.17 -3.45
CA HIS A 140 -12.35 -12.02 -2.58
C HIS A 140 -13.10 -10.70 -2.81
N VAL A 141 -12.39 -9.58 -2.92
CA VAL A 141 -12.99 -8.26 -3.14
C VAL A 141 -13.70 -8.19 -4.51
N VAL A 142 -13.05 -8.69 -5.55
CA VAL A 142 -13.59 -8.69 -6.92
C VAL A 142 -14.82 -9.58 -7.01
N THR A 143 -14.75 -10.81 -6.49
CA THR A 143 -15.90 -11.73 -6.45
C THR A 143 -17.06 -11.12 -5.67
N GLY A 144 -16.79 -10.59 -4.47
CA GLY A 144 -17.82 -9.92 -3.66
C GLY A 144 -18.47 -8.77 -4.41
N LYS A 145 -17.70 -7.96 -5.16
CA LYS A 145 -18.23 -6.80 -5.88
C LYS A 145 -19.06 -7.19 -7.10
N TYR A 146 -18.58 -8.14 -7.89
CA TYR A 146 -19.10 -8.41 -9.24
C TYR A 146 -19.95 -9.67 -9.33
N ALA A 147 -19.65 -10.71 -8.56
CA ALA A 147 -20.44 -11.94 -8.53
C ALA A 147 -21.55 -11.88 -7.46
N ASP A 148 -21.21 -11.41 -6.26
CA ASP A 148 -22.15 -11.41 -5.12
C ASP A 148 -22.89 -10.07 -4.96
N HIS A 149 -22.61 -9.10 -5.83
CA HIS A 149 -23.18 -7.75 -5.81
C HIS A 149 -23.07 -7.03 -4.45
N LEU A 150 -22.07 -7.37 -3.66
CA LEU A 150 -21.83 -6.78 -2.35
C LEU A 150 -21.16 -5.41 -2.51
N PRO A 151 -21.76 -4.31 -2.02
CA PRO A 151 -21.13 -3.00 -2.08
C PRO A 151 -19.78 -2.96 -1.36
N LEU A 152 -18.82 -2.18 -1.88
CA LEU A 152 -17.45 -2.13 -1.32
C LEU A 152 -17.41 -1.66 0.14
N TYR A 153 -18.27 -0.73 0.54
CA TYR A 153 -18.35 -0.29 1.94
C TYR A 153 -18.76 -1.44 2.88
N ARG A 154 -19.69 -2.30 2.41
CA ARG A 154 -20.13 -3.45 3.19
C ARG A 154 -19.04 -4.51 3.28
N GLN A 155 -18.29 -4.70 2.19
CA GLN A 155 -17.12 -5.57 2.21
C GLN A 155 -16.04 -5.05 3.17
N SER A 156 -15.77 -3.74 3.18
CA SER A 156 -14.79 -3.16 4.10
C SER A 156 -15.22 -3.36 5.56
N ASP A 157 -16.50 -3.17 5.87
CA ASP A 157 -17.01 -3.41 7.23
C ASP A 157 -16.83 -4.88 7.63
N LEU A 158 -17.23 -5.83 6.78
CA LEU A 158 -17.08 -7.25 7.06
C LEU A 158 -15.61 -7.66 7.25
N LEU A 159 -14.72 -7.18 6.39
CA LEU A 159 -13.28 -7.47 6.46
C LEU A 159 -12.63 -6.82 7.68
N PHE A 160 -13.07 -5.62 8.09
CA PHE A 160 -12.61 -4.97 9.30
C PHE A 160 -12.96 -5.79 10.54
N HIS A 161 -14.20 -6.29 10.63
CA HIS A 161 -14.62 -7.14 11.75
C HIS A 161 -13.90 -8.50 11.75
N ALA A 162 -13.55 -9.04 10.59
CA ALA A 162 -12.81 -10.30 10.47
C ALA A 162 -11.29 -10.16 10.71
N ALA A 163 -10.77 -8.94 10.75
CA ALA A 163 -9.35 -8.65 11.00
C ALA A 163 -9.02 -8.32 12.47
N ILE A 164 -10.05 -8.15 13.31
CA ILE A 164 -9.98 -8.01 14.78
C ILE A 164 -10.19 -9.38 15.41
#